data_AF-A0A9P9DBU0-F1
#
_entry.id   AF-A0A9P9DBU0-F1
#
_cell.length_a   1.000
_cell.length_b   1.000
_cell.length_c   1.000
_cell.angle_alpha   90.00
_cell.angle_beta   90.00
_cell.angle_gamma   90.00
#
_symmetry.space_group_name_H-M   'P 1'
#
loop_
_entity.id
_entity.type
_entity.pdbx_description
1 polymer ?
#
loop_
_entity_poly.entity_id
_entity_poly.type
_entity_poly.pdbx_seq_one_letter_code
_entity_poly.pdbx_strand_id
1 'polypeptide(L)'
;MDILRTDIYCVLCGGPFDLEPSVYNLDPQNDAYQWLYSVRLLSTVTALSNLCMSSGDEKQINMSGDDEVFLSDSTRWAVTDADVFLLGNSYYQVLMEDHNGDLIFPLHCTCIDIACMVGKIHPNLDANSQVSSPVGQLLSRLRFQYHHCKYFAGLIGNDIFDLSSSYAMHGPKSLLAIDELDWWGDCHEKFLTDPVEVPNLAAFVIEILKATPQRTKCLVHVNEPVRTPQSLERFPNETLDRISDFLPPCSIINLHKTSKALAQKVPLDDRFWRMHLRDGSLLPHMWDLDTQELDPSISNKKFANIGLWDWKSLIQLLFKKEFPVSGLDSRIDQIPPGFWNRCRIWRIVEEIYSK
;
A
#
# COMPACT_ATOMS: atom_id res chain seq x y z
N MET A 1 7.45 -19.29 -28.55
CA MET A 1 6.00 -18.99 -28.56
C MET A 1 5.94 -17.57 -28.07
N ASP A 2 5.61 -16.62 -28.96
CA ASP A 2 5.38 -15.25 -28.53
C ASP A 2 4.11 -15.28 -27.68
N ILE A 3 4.27 -15.30 -26.35
CA ILE A 3 3.16 -14.99 -25.44
C ILE A 3 2.68 -13.62 -25.89
N LEU A 4 1.45 -13.55 -26.37
CA LEU A 4 0.79 -12.29 -26.70
C LEU A 4 0.98 -11.37 -25.50
N ARG A 5 1.89 -10.40 -25.64
CA ARG A 5 2.03 -9.32 -24.67
C ARG A 5 0.72 -8.56 -24.72
N THR A 6 -0.22 -8.92 -23.86
CA THR A 6 -1.30 -8.02 -23.50
C THR A 6 -0.63 -6.85 -22.80
N ASP A 7 -0.41 -5.75 -23.52
CA ASP A 7 0.29 -4.55 -23.03
C ASP A 7 -0.52 -3.75 -22.00
N ILE A 8 -1.65 -4.32 -21.55
CA ILE A 8 -2.57 -3.72 -20.60
C ILE A 8 -2.53 -4.46 -19.27
N TYR A 9 -2.09 -3.73 -18.26
CA TYR A 9 -2.05 -4.16 -16.87
C TYR A 9 -2.49 -3.00 -16.00
N CYS A 10 -2.86 -3.32 -14.76
CA CYS A 10 -3.11 -2.29 -13.77
C CYS A 10 -1.83 -1.49 -13.54
N VAL A 11 -1.87 -0.19 -13.84
CA VAL A 11 -0.68 0.66 -13.75
C VAL A 11 -0.14 0.80 -12.33
N LEU A 12 -0.89 0.42 -11.29
CA LEU A 12 -0.41 0.43 -9.90
C LEU A 12 0.24 -0.89 -9.48
N CYS A 13 -0.41 -2.03 -9.74
CA CYS A 13 0.08 -3.32 -9.25
C CYS A 13 0.81 -4.17 -10.30
N GLY A 14 0.76 -3.79 -11.59
CA GLY A 14 1.26 -4.60 -12.70
C GLY A 14 0.54 -5.94 -12.86
N GLY A 15 -0.65 -6.07 -12.26
CA GLY A 15 -1.51 -7.23 -12.40
C GLY A 15 -2.23 -7.21 -13.75
N PRO A 16 -2.35 -8.35 -14.43
CA PRO A 16 -3.04 -8.45 -15.71
C PRO A 16 -4.54 -8.26 -15.53
N PHE A 17 -5.20 -7.75 -16.58
CA PHE A 17 -6.67 -7.75 -16.67
C PHE A 17 -7.20 -8.93 -17.48
N ASP A 18 -6.37 -9.49 -18.36
CA ASP A 18 -6.64 -10.74 -19.05
C ASP A 18 -6.04 -11.91 -18.27
N LEU A 19 -6.89 -12.55 -17.46
CA LEU A 19 -6.53 -13.71 -16.66
C LEU A 19 -6.79 -14.99 -17.45
N GLU A 20 -6.08 -15.18 -18.56
CA GLU A 20 -6.18 -16.38 -19.38
C GLU A 20 -5.96 -17.64 -18.52
N PRO A 21 -6.94 -18.55 -18.41
CA PRO A 21 -6.84 -19.72 -17.54
C PRO A 21 -5.63 -20.62 -17.85
N SER A 22 -5.19 -20.63 -19.11
CA SER A 22 -4.02 -21.37 -19.58
C SER A 22 -2.68 -20.78 -19.17
N VAL A 23 -2.62 -19.51 -18.79
CA VAL A 23 -1.37 -18.80 -18.49
C VAL A 23 -1.15 -18.71 -16.98
N TYR A 24 -2.18 -18.32 -16.23
CA TYR A 24 -2.06 -18.01 -14.80
C TYR A 24 -2.48 -19.15 -13.88
N ASN A 25 -3.14 -20.20 -14.39
CA ASN A 25 -3.65 -21.34 -13.62
C ASN A 25 -4.41 -20.93 -12.34
N LEU A 26 -5.10 -19.79 -12.38
CA LEU A 26 -5.89 -19.29 -11.25
C LEU A 26 -7.26 -19.93 -11.25
N ASP A 27 -7.71 -20.35 -10.06
CA ASP A 27 -9.11 -20.72 -9.87
C ASP A 27 -9.95 -19.44 -9.73
N PRO A 28 -10.82 -19.09 -10.70
CA PRO A 28 -11.69 -17.92 -10.64
C PRO A 28 -12.82 -18.08 -9.62
N GLN A 29 -12.87 -19.16 -8.84
CA GLN A 29 -13.76 -19.31 -7.67
C GLN A 29 -13.01 -19.16 -6.35
N ASN A 30 -11.69 -19.06 -6.37
CA ASN A 30 -10.90 -18.81 -5.17
C ASN A 30 -11.01 -17.33 -4.79
N ASP A 31 -11.49 -17.08 -3.57
CA ASP A 31 -11.67 -15.74 -3.00
C ASP A 31 -10.36 -14.92 -3.04
N ALA A 32 -9.21 -15.58 -2.90
CA ALA A 32 -7.90 -14.96 -2.94
C ALA A 32 -7.55 -14.26 -4.26
N TYR A 33 -8.27 -14.55 -5.36
CA TYR A 33 -7.99 -13.96 -6.68
C TYR A 33 -9.16 -13.12 -7.21
N GLN A 34 -10.30 -13.07 -6.52
CA GLN A 34 -11.50 -12.35 -6.99
C GLN A 34 -11.26 -10.86 -7.22
N TRP A 35 -10.39 -10.26 -6.41
CA TRP A 35 -10.09 -8.82 -6.50
C TRP A 35 -9.54 -8.39 -7.86
N LEU A 36 -8.86 -9.29 -8.60
CA LEU A 36 -8.32 -9.00 -9.93
C LEU A 36 -9.42 -8.80 -10.99
N TYR A 37 -10.60 -9.37 -10.78
CA TYR A 37 -11.75 -9.18 -11.67
C TYR A 37 -12.49 -7.87 -11.40
N SER A 38 -12.19 -7.19 -10.29
CA SER A 38 -12.77 -5.90 -9.94
C SER A 38 -11.98 -4.76 -10.56
N VAL A 39 -12.33 -4.39 -11.79
CA VAL A 39 -11.64 -3.34 -12.56
C VAL A 39 -12.51 -2.08 -12.63
N ARG A 40 -11.86 -0.92 -12.56
CA ARG A 40 -12.47 0.40 -12.77
C ARG A 40 -11.60 1.26 -13.69
N LEU A 41 -12.25 2.21 -14.37
CA LEU A 41 -11.62 3.24 -15.16
C LEU A 41 -11.57 4.54 -14.35
N LEU A 42 -10.38 5.12 -14.24
CA LEU A 42 -10.13 6.39 -13.58
C LEU A 42 -9.66 7.43 -14.60
N SER A 43 -10.35 8.55 -14.72
CA SER A 43 -10.05 9.58 -15.71
C SER A 43 -10.65 10.94 -15.35
N THR A 44 -10.46 11.95 -16.20
CA THR A 44 -11.29 13.17 -16.17
C THR A 44 -12.63 12.89 -16.88
N VAL A 45 -13.68 13.64 -16.52
CA VAL A 45 -14.98 13.51 -17.19
C VAL A 45 -14.89 13.84 -18.68
N THR A 46 -14.01 14.78 -19.04
CA THR A 46 -13.71 15.18 -20.43
C THR A 46 -13.05 14.06 -21.22
N ALA A 47 -12.00 13.45 -20.69
CA ALA A 47 -11.29 12.35 -21.36
C ALA A 47 -12.18 11.14 -21.59
N LEU A 48 -13.05 10.80 -20.63
CA LEU A 48 -14.01 9.73 -20.82
C LEU A 48 -14.87 9.95 -22.08
N SER A 49 -15.32 11.18 -22.31
CA SER A 49 -16.14 11.53 -23.48
C SER A 49 -15.32 11.49 -24.77
N ASN A 50 -14.07 11.95 -24.72
CA ASN A 50 -13.20 12.07 -25.89
C ASN A 50 -12.63 10.73 -26.36
N LEU A 51 -12.42 9.79 -25.44
CA LEU A 51 -11.80 8.48 -25.71
C LEU A 51 -12.84 7.34 -25.81
N CYS A 52 -14.12 7.69 -25.89
CA CYS A 52 -15.21 6.77 -26.20
C CYS A 52 -15.19 6.41 -27.69
N MET A 53 -14.91 5.15 -28.02
CA MET A 53 -14.83 4.67 -29.40
C MET A 53 -16.21 4.37 -30.00
N SER A 54 -17.11 3.83 -29.19
CA SER A 54 -18.50 3.62 -29.56
C SER A 54 -19.37 3.77 -28.31
N SER A 55 -20.42 4.59 -28.43
CA SER A 55 -21.34 4.87 -27.34
C SER A 55 -22.58 4.00 -27.46
N GLY A 56 -22.87 3.21 -26.43
CA GLY A 56 -24.22 2.69 -26.20
C GLY A 56 -25.13 3.77 -25.62
N ASP A 57 -26.45 3.54 -25.62
CA ASP A 57 -27.47 4.47 -25.09
C ASP A 57 -27.43 4.62 -23.54
N GLU A 58 -26.45 3.99 -22.88
CA GLU A 58 -26.35 3.93 -21.42
C GLU A 58 -25.52 5.09 -20.86
N LYS A 59 -26.12 5.83 -19.92
CA LYS A 59 -25.42 6.92 -19.23
C LYS A 59 -24.52 6.35 -18.14
N GLN A 60 -23.24 6.67 -18.23
CA GLN A 60 -22.25 6.25 -17.24
C GLN A 60 -22.46 6.96 -15.90
N ILE A 61 -22.35 6.20 -14.80
CA ILE A 61 -22.46 6.69 -13.43
C ILE A 61 -21.07 7.01 -12.91
N ASN A 62 -20.88 8.24 -12.42
CA ASN A 62 -19.64 8.66 -11.79
C ASN A 62 -19.64 8.27 -10.30
N MET A 63 -18.70 7.41 -9.91
CA MET A 63 -18.53 6.90 -8.56
C MET A 63 -17.56 7.73 -7.71
N SER A 64 -16.91 8.75 -8.27
CA SER A 64 -15.89 9.55 -7.56
C SER A 64 -16.48 10.53 -6.54
N GLY A 65 -17.72 10.97 -6.77
CA GLY A 65 -18.33 12.09 -6.03
C GLY A 65 -17.72 13.46 -6.34
N ASP A 66 -16.92 13.56 -7.40
CA ASP A 66 -16.16 14.74 -7.82
C ASP A 66 -16.50 15.06 -9.29
N ASP A 67 -16.82 16.32 -9.59
CA ASP A 67 -17.33 16.74 -10.90
C ASP A 67 -16.26 16.76 -11.99
N GLU A 68 -14.98 16.84 -11.62
CA GLU A 68 -13.86 16.86 -12.57
C GLU A 68 -13.25 15.47 -12.79
N VAL A 69 -13.45 14.58 -11.82
CA VAL A 69 -12.86 13.24 -11.79
C VAL A 69 -13.94 12.21 -12.09
N PHE A 70 -13.71 11.35 -13.06
CA PHE A 70 -14.56 10.21 -13.33
C PHE A 70 -13.96 8.93 -12.76
N LEU A 71 -14.73 8.25 -11.92
CA LEU A 71 -14.46 6.86 -11.53
C LEU A 71 -15.64 6.00 -12.01
N SER A 72 -15.36 4.99 -12.84
CA SER A 72 -16.40 4.12 -13.34
C SER A 72 -16.97 3.21 -12.26
N ASP A 73 -18.17 2.65 -12.52
CA ASP A 73 -18.57 1.40 -11.90
C ASP A 73 -17.67 0.24 -12.39
N SER A 74 -17.86 -0.96 -11.84
CA SER A 74 -17.13 -2.17 -12.25
C SER A 74 -17.20 -2.37 -13.77
N THR A 75 -16.04 -2.54 -14.39
CA THR A 75 -15.86 -2.79 -15.83
C THR A 75 -15.11 -4.10 -16.05
N ARG A 76 -14.99 -4.50 -17.30
CA ARG A 76 -14.15 -5.62 -17.72
C ARG A 76 -13.38 -5.24 -18.97
N TRP A 77 -12.22 -5.85 -19.12
CA TRP A 77 -11.46 -5.78 -20.35
C TRP A 77 -12.25 -6.41 -21.51
N ALA A 78 -12.23 -5.77 -22.67
CA ALA A 78 -12.81 -6.32 -23.89
C ALA A 78 -11.71 -7.08 -24.64
N VAL A 79 -11.92 -8.38 -24.88
CA VAL A 79 -11.03 -9.26 -25.65
C VAL A 79 -11.03 -8.84 -27.12
N THR A 80 -10.45 -7.68 -27.39
CA THR A 80 -10.22 -7.14 -28.73
C THR A 80 -8.75 -6.78 -28.80
N ASP A 81 -8.12 -6.88 -29.97
CA ASP A 81 -6.69 -6.58 -30.21
C ASP A 81 -6.30 -5.10 -29.94
N ALA A 82 -7.15 -4.34 -29.26
CA ALA A 82 -6.99 -2.93 -28.95
C ALA A 82 -7.13 -2.70 -27.45
N ASP A 83 -6.38 -1.74 -26.91
CA ASP A 83 -6.35 -1.39 -25.49
C ASP A 83 -7.68 -0.79 -24.99
N VAL A 84 -8.70 -1.63 -24.88
CA VAL A 84 -10.10 -1.21 -24.81
C VAL A 84 -10.83 -1.89 -23.66
N PHE A 85 -11.60 -1.10 -22.92
CA PHE A 85 -12.47 -1.58 -21.84
C PHE A 85 -13.93 -1.37 -22.17
N LEU A 86 -14.76 -2.34 -21.77
CA LEU A 86 -16.21 -2.28 -21.93
C LEU A 86 -16.84 -1.77 -20.63
N LEU A 87 -17.40 -0.57 -20.67
CA LEU A 87 -18.12 0.02 -19.55
C LEU A 87 -19.58 0.24 -19.97
N GLY A 88 -20.49 -0.50 -19.34
CA GLY A 88 -21.87 -0.65 -19.82
C GLY A 88 -21.87 -1.23 -21.24
N ASN A 89 -22.46 -0.49 -22.18
CA ASN A 89 -22.47 -0.83 -23.61
C ASN A 89 -21.52 0.02 -24.46
N SER A 90 -20.56 0.71 -23.84
CA SER A 90 -19.62 1.60 -24.52
C SER A 90 -18.18 1.10 -24.41
N TYR A 91 -17.41 1.33 -25.46
CA TYR A 91 -16.00 0.93 -25.55
C TYR A 91 -15.09 2.14 -25.37
N TYR A 92 -14.13 2.03 -24.46
CA TYR A 92 -13.22 3.13 -24.11
C TYR A 92 -11.78 2.73 -24.34
N GLN A 93 -11.04 3.59 -25.03
CA GLN A 93 -9.61 3.43 -25.21
C GLN A 93 -8.86 3.93 -23.98
N VAL A 94 -7.97 3.09 -23.44
CA VAL A 94 -7.23 3.40 -22.21
C VAL A 94 -5.77 3.70 -22.49
N LEU A 95 -5.11 4.41 -21.56
CA LEU A 95 -3.69 4.78 -21.61
C LEU A 95 -3.26 5.52 -22.88
N MET A 96 -4.24 6.10 -23.59
CA MET A 96 -4.05 7.01 -24.71
C MET A 96 -4.42 8.43 -24.28
N GLU A 97 -3.61 9.40 -24.70
CA GLU A 97 -3.90 10.83 -24.49
C GLU A 97 -5.01 11.29 -25.44
N ASP A 98 -5.97 12.03 -24.89
CA ASP A 98 -6.86 12.86 -25.67
C ASP A 98 -6.15 14.14 -26.16
N HIS A 99 -6.88 15.02 -26.84
CA HIS A 99 -6.32 16.28 -27.36
C HIS A 99 -5.86 17.27 -26.27
N ASN A 100 -6.26 17.07 -25.01
CA ASN A 100 -5.85 17.87 -23.86
C ASN A 100 -4.69 17.22 -23.08
N GLY A 101 -4.24 16.03 -23.51
CA GLY A 101 -3.27 15.23 -22.76
C GLY A 101 -3.87 14.46 -21.59
N ASP A 102 -5.20 14.38 -21.48
CA ASP A 102 -5.85 13.56 -20.45
C ASP A 102 -5.95 12.10 -20.88
N LEU A 103 -5.99 11.18 -19.92
CA LEU A 103 -5.97 9.73 -20.16
C LEU A 103 -7.01 9.01 -19.32
N ILE A 104 -7.38 7.80 -19.75
CA ILE A 104 -8.12 6.83 -18.93
C ILE A 104 -7.15 5.79 -18.38
N PHE A 105 -7.09 5.65 -17.05
CA PHE A 105 -6.27 4.65 -16.36
C PHE A 105 -7.15 3.45 -15.95
N PRO A 106 -6.85 2.23 -16.44
CA PRO A 106 -7.48 1.03 -15.96
C PRO A 106 -6.79 0.59 -14.66
N LEU A 107 -7.57 0.33 -13.62
CA LEU A 107 -7.06 -0.01 -12.29
C LEU A 107 -7.93 -1.08 -11.63
N HIS A 108 -7.33 -1.95 -10.83
CA HIS A 108 -8.09 -2.76 -9.89
C HIS A 108 -8.71 -1.87 -8.80
N CYS A 109 -9.97 -2.12 -8.43
CA CYS A 109 -10.67 -1.38 -7.37
C CYS A 109 -9.85 -1.32 -6.09
N THR A 110 -9.32 -2.46 -5.68
CA THR A 110 -8.44 -2.59 -4.52
C THR A 110 -7.18 -1.72 -4.59
N CYS A 111 -6.60 -1.54 -5.78
CA CYS A 111 -5.43 -0.66 -5.94
C CYS A 111 -5.81 0.81 -5.73
N ILE A 112 -7.01 1.22 -6.16
CA ILE A 112 -7.55 2.56 -5.92
C ILE A 112 -7.76 2.77 -4.42
N ASP A 113 -8.34 1.80 -3.72
CA ASP A 113 -8.60 1.89 -2.28
C ASP A 113 -7.30 2.02 -1.48
N ILE A 114 -6.30 1.18 -1.77
CA ILE A 114 -4.97 1.27 -1.18
C ILE A 114 -4.36 2.64 -1.47
N ALA A 115 -4.45 3.11 -2.71
CA ALA A 115 -3.85 4.39 -3.07
C ALA A 115 -4.52 5.58 -2.38
N CYS A 116 -5.84 5.56 -2.25
CA CYS A 116 -6.58 6.54 -1.48
C CYS A 116 -6.22 6.51 0.01
N MET A 117 -5.95 5.33 0.57
CA MET A 117 -5.45 5.21 1.96
C MET A 117 -4.07 5.83 2.10
N VAL A 118 -3.14 5.56 1.18
CA VAL A 118 -1.81 6.18 1.16
C VAL A 118 -1.93 7.71 1.08
N GLY A 119 -2.74 8.23 0.16
CA GLY A 119 -2.94 9.67 -0.02
C GLY A 119 -3.42 10.38 1.25
N LYS A 120 -4.33 9.75 2.02
CA LYS A 120 -4.81 10.30 3.31
C LYS A 120 -3.70 10.49 4.35
N ILE A 121 -2.65 9.67 4.29
CA ILE A 121 -1.54 9.70 5.25
C ILE A 121 -0.48 10.74 4.85
N HIS A 122 -0.47 11.15 3.58
CA HIS A 122 0.46 12.14 3.02
C HIS A 122 -0.24 13.47 2.63
N PRO A 123 -0.97 14.16 3.54
CA PRO A 123 -1.79 15.33 3.19
C PRO A 123 -0.97 16.58 2.80
N ASN A 124 0.34 16.60 3.06
CA ASN A 124 1.16 17.82 2.98
C ASN A 124 1.75 18.12 1.59
N LEU A 125 1.42 17.34 0.55
CA LEU A 125 2.07 17.52 -0.75
C LEU A 125 1.38 18.55 -1.65
N ASP A 126 0.11 18.89 -1.40
CA ASP A 126 -0.63 19.88 -2.21
C ASP A 126 -1.42 20.86 -1.32
N ALA A 127 -0.73 21.60 -0.45
CA ALA A 127 -1.32 22.64 0.40
C ALA A 127 -2.05 23.78 -0.38
N ASN A 128 -1.88 23.83 -1.71
CA ASN A 128 -2.52 24.78 -2.60
C ASN A 128 -3.67 24.20 -3.44
N SER A 129 -3.92 22.88 -3.40
CA SER A 129 -5.08 22.32 -4.10
C SER A 129 -6.32 22.48 -3.22
N GLN A 130 -7.28 23.28 -3.68
CA GLN A 130 -8.61 23.32 -3.07
C GLN A 130 -9.25 21.92 -3.22
N VAL A 131 -9.18 21.15 -2.13
CA VAL A 131 -9.97 19.94 -1.83
C VAL A 131 -10.26 19.06 -3.05
N SER A 132 -9.23 18.46 -3.64
CA SER A 132 -9.43 17.32 -4.52
C SER A 132 -9.75 16.09 -3.67
N SER A 133 -10.79 15.34 -4.06
CA SER A 133 -11.13 14.04 -3.47
C SER A 133 -9.91 13.09 -3.44
N PRO A 134 -9.83 12.08 -2.55
CA PRO A 134 -8.71 11.13 -2.56
C PRO A 134 -8.46 10.48 -3.93
N VAL A 135 -9.54 10.21 -4.65
CA VAL A 135 -9.52 9.68 -6.02
C VAL A 135 -8.99 10.71 -7.02
N GLY A 136 -9.36 11.99 -6.87
CA GLY A 136 -8.82 13.07 -7.68
C GLY A 136 -7.33 13.32 -7.45
N GLN A 137 -6.86 13.20 -6.20
CA GLN A 137 -5.43 13.26 -5.88
C GLN A 137 -4.68 12.11 -6.57
N LEU A 138 -5.22 10.89 -6.53
CA LEU A 138 -4.66 9.75 -7.24
C LEU A 138 -4.58 10.01 -8.75
N LEU A 139 -5.68 10.47 -9.37
CA LEU A 139 -5.69 10.78 -10.81
C LEU A 139 -4.64 11.84 -11.17
N SER A 140 -4.56 12.93 -10.40
CA SER A 140 -3.58 13.99 -10.61
C SER A 140 -2.15 13.44 -10.60
N ARG A 141 -1.85 12.58 -9.61
CA ARG A 141 -0.54 11.95 -9.45
C ARG A 141 -0.21 10.96 -10.57
N LEU A 142 -1.19 10.15 -11.00
CA LEU A 142 -1.03 9.25 -12.15
C LEU A 142 -0.73 10.02 -13.44
N ARG A 143 -1.47 11.10 -13.71
CA ARG A 143 -1.24 11.98 -14.87
C ARG A 143 0.14 12.62 -14.83
N PHE A 144 0.52 13.19 -13.69
CA PHE A 144 1.84 13.80 -13.51
C PHE A 144 2.95 12.80 -13.81
N GLN A 145 2.88 11.59 -13.22
CA GLN A 145 3.89 10.56 -13.43
C GLN A 145 3.89 10.07 -14.89
N TYR A 146 2.72 9.88 -15.52
CA TYR A 146 2.63 9.48 -16.92
C TYR A 146 3.36 10.46 -17.83
N HIS A 147 3.06 11.76 -17.73
CA HIS A 147 3.73 12.78 -18.52
C HIS A 147 5.23 12.88 -18.19
N HIS A 148 5.60 12.77 -16.91
CA HIS A 148 7.01 12.73 -16.52
C HIS A 148 7.75 11.59 -17.24
N CYS A 149 7.20 10.37 -17.21
CA CYS A 149 7.82 9.22 -17.85
C CYS A 149 7.91 9.36 -19.37
N LYS A 150 6.83 9.85 -20.01
CA LYS A 150 6.75 10.08 -21.45
C LYS A 150 7.77 11.09 -21.95
N TYR A 151 7.90 12.23 -21.27
CA TYR A 151 8.74 13.33 -21.76
C TYR A 151 10.18 13.31 -21.25
N PHE A 152 10.44 12.75 -20.05
CA PHE A 152 11.74 12.86 -19.39
C PHE A 152 12.44 11.53 -19.13
N ALA A 153 11.70 10.44 -18.90
CA ALA A 153 12.32 9.16 -18.53
C ALA A 153 12.70 8.28 -19.72
N GLY A 154 12.22 8.59 -20.94
CA GLY A 154 12.48 7.78 -22.13
C GLY A 154 11.94 6.35 -22.02
N LEU A 155 11.02 6.10 -21.08
CA LEU A 155 10.35 4.83 -20.92
C LEU A 155 9.41 4.64 -22.12
N ILE A 156 9.52 3.48 -22.78
CA ILE A 156 8.70 3.10 -23.91
C ILE A 156 7.50 2.33 -23.37
N GLY A 157 6.30 2.89 -23.48
CA GLY A 157 5.04 2.21 -23.21
C GLY A 157 4.35 2.61 -21.90
N ASN A 158 3.44 1.75 -21.44
CA ASN A 158 2.50 1.98 -20.35
C ASN A 158 3.10 1.82 -18.93
N ASP A 159 4.42 1.60 -18.83
CA ASP A 159 5.09 1.30 -17.56
C ASP A 159 5.47 2.59 -16.80
N ILE A 160 4.44 3.24 -16.28
CA ILE A 160 4.55 4.57 -15.64
C ILE A 160 5.39 4.52 -14.35
N PHE A 161 5.48 3.35 -13.71
CA PHE A 161 6.11 3.17 -12.40
C PHE A 161 7.30 2.20 -12.40
N ASP A 162 7.85 1.90 -13.58
CA ASP A 162 9.00 0.99 -13.73
C ASP A 162 8.70 -0.39 -13.10
N LEU A 163 7.48 -0.87 -13.28
CA LEU A 163 6.94 -2.13 -12.81
C LEU A 163 7.62 -3.34 -13.45
N SER A 164 8.24 -3.15 -14.61
CA SER A 164 9.11 -4.13 -15.28
C SER A 164 10.50 -4.25 -14.66
N SER A 165 10.85 -3.41 -13.67
CA SER A 165 12.13 -3.49 -12.96
C SER A 165 12.17 -4.61 -11.92
N SER A 166 13.37 -5.15 -11.73
CA SER A 166 13.71 -6.09 -10.66
C SER A 166 14.89 -5.57 -9.86
N TYR A 167 14.82 -5.70 -8.54
CA TYR A 167 15.87 -5.27 -7.62
C TYR A 167 16.61 -6.47 -7.06
N ALA A 168 17.94 -6.42 -7.02
CA ALA A 168 18.77 -7.54 -6.56
C ALA A 168 18.41 -8.07 -5.16
N MET A 169 17.93 -7.21 -4.24
CA MET A 169 17.55 -7.62 -2.87
C MET A 169 16.06 -7.94 -2.70
N HIS A 170 15.19 -7.31 -3.49
CA HIS A 170 13.73 -7.36 -3.29
C HIS A 170 13.00 -8.11 -4.41
N GLY A 171 13.75 -8.57 -5.42
CA GLY A 171 13.25 -9.25 -6.58
C GLY A 171 12.35 -8.36 -7.46
N PRO A 172 11.43 -8.98 -8.21
CA PRO A 172 10.60 -8.29 -9.18
C PRO A 172 9.62 -7.32 -8.52
N LYS A 173 9.49 -6.11 -9.08
CA LYS A 173 8.54 -5.09 -8.59
C LYS A 173 7.09 -5.45 -8.89
N SER A 174 6.85 -6.17 -9.99
CA SER A 174 5.55 -6.71 -10.38
C SER A 174 5.70 -7.98 -11.22
N LEU A 175 4.58 -8.58 -11.64
CA LEU A 175 4.58 -9.70 -12.58
C LEU A 175 5.28 -9.36 -13.90
N LEU A 176 5.25 -8.08 -14.33
CA LEU A 176 5.90 -7.62 -15.54
C LEU A 176 7.43 -7.72 -15.50
N ALA A 177 8.00 -7.82 -14.31
CA ALA A 177 9.43 -7.96 -14.08
C ALA A 177 9.87 -9.44 -13.90
N ILE A 178 8.94 -10.38 -13.94
CA ILE A 178 9.19 -11.81 -13.80
C ILE A 178 9.51 -12.37 -15.19
N ASP A 179 10.61 -13.11 -15.31
CA ASP A 179 10.92 -13.81 -16.55
C ASP A 179 10.15 -15.14 -16.66
N GLU A 180 10.17 -15.75 -17.85
CA GLU A 180 9.44 -17.00 -18.09
C GLU A 180 9.87 -18.14 -17.16
N LEU A 181 11.11 -18.16 -16.64
CA LEU A 181 11.60 -19.25 -15.80
C LEU A 181 11.10 -19.11 -14.35
N ASP A 182 11.13 -17.89 -13.82
CA ASP A 182 10.60 -17.56 -12.50
C ASP A 182 9.07 -17.74 -12.44
N TRP A 183 8.38 -17.59 -13.58
CA TRP A 183 6.95 -17.85 -13.72
C TRP A 183 6.56 -19.26 -13.25
N TRP A 184 7.33 -20.28 -13.59
CA TRP A 184 7.02 -21.69 -13.29
C TRP A 184 7.29 -22.11 -11.84
N GLY A 185 7.84 -21.22 -11.01
CA GLY A 185 8.29 -21.56 -9.66
C GLY A 185 7.26 -21.36 -8.53
N ASP A 186 5.96 -21.27 -8.83
CA ASP A 186 4.85 -20.89 -7.92
C ASP A 186 5.03 -19.54 -7.18
N CYS A 187 6.16 -18.86 -7.39
CA CYS A 187 6.55 -17.62 -6.71
C CYS A 187 5.75 -16.39 -7.17
N HIS A 188 4.95 -16.51 -8.23
CA HIS A 188 4.18 -15.42 -8.83
C HIS A 188 2.78 -15.24 -8.19
N GLU A 189 2.23 -16.28 -7.53
CA GLU A 189 0.90 -16.23 -6.91
C GLU A 189 0.77 -15.12 -5.86
N LYS A 190 1.87 -14.81 -5.15
CA LYS A 190 1.90 -13.72 -4.17
C LYS A 190 1.65 -12.33 -4.77
N PHE A 191 1.86 -12.14 -6.08
CA PHE A 191 1.51 -10.88 -6.76
C PHE A 191 0.02 -10.80 -7.10
N LEU A 192 -0.65 -11.95 -7.15
CA LEU A 192 -2.03 -12.14 -7.57
C LEU A 192 -2.97 -12.34 -6.37
N THR A 193 -2.44 -12.69 -5.20
CA THR A 193 -3.23 -12.89 -3.97
C THR A 193 -3.82 -11.57 -3.47
N ASP A 194 -5.05 -11.61 -2.96
CA ASP A 194 -5.80 -10.46 -2.46
C ASP A 194 -4.99 -9.65 -1.43
N PRO A 195 -4.67 -8.38 -1.73
CA PRO A 195 -3.92 -7.53 -0.82
C PRO A 195 -4.80 -6.90 0.27
N VAL A 196 -6.12 -7.05 0.28
CA VAL A 196 -7.03 -6.48 1.29
C VAL A 196 -7.42 -7.53 2.30
N GLU A 197 -7.99 -8.66 1.88
CA GLU A 197 -8.42 -9.69 2.81
C GLU A 197 -7.27 -10.66 3.08
N VAL A 198 -6.48 -10.38 4.14
CA VAL A 198 -5.30 -11.20 4.49
C VAL A 198 -5.64 -12.14 5.65
N PRO A 199 -5.98 -13.41 5.39
CA PRO A 199 -6.27 -14.35 6.46
C PRO A 199 -5.04 -14.58 7.33
N ASN A 200 -5.26 -14.73 8.64
CA ASN A 200 -4.22 -15.02 9.63
C ASN A 200 -3.15 -13.92 9.81
N LEU A 201 -3.41 -12.67 9.42
CA LEU A 201 -2.45 -11.57 9.59
C LEU A 201 -2.04 -11.38 11.07
N ALA A 202 -3.01 -11.42 12.00
CA ALA A 202 -2.70 -11.28 13.43
C ALA A 202 -1.90 -12.47 13.96
N ALA A 203 -2.21 -13.69 13.52
CA ALA A 203 -1.43 -14.89 13.86
C ALA A 203 0.02 -14.76 13.38
N PHE A 204 0.24 -14.28 12.14
CA PHE A 204 1.57 -14.00 11.60
C PHE A 204 2.34 -12.98 12.47
N VAL A 205 1.70 -11.88 12.87
CA VAL A 205 2.31 -10.87 13.75
C VAL A 205 2.71 -11.47 15.10
N ILE A 206 1.86 -12.33 15.67
CA ILE A 206 2.14 -13.04 16.93
C ILE A 206 3.35 -13.97 16.77
N GLU A 207 3.46 -14.70 15.65
CA GLU A 207 4.60 -15.58 15.40
C GLU A 207 5.90 -14.79 15.26
N ILE A 208 5.92 -13.65 14.56
CA ILE A 208 7.09 -12.77 14.52
C ILE A 208 7.44 -12.29 15.93
N LEU A 209 6.45 -11.90 16.72
CA LEU A 209 6.67 -11.40 18.07
C LEU A 209 7.27 -12.49 18.98
N LYS A 210 6.79 -13.73 18.87
CA LYS A 210 7.35 -14.90 19.58
C LYS A 210 8.79 -15.19 19.16
N ALA A 211 9.09 -15.05 17.87
CA ALA A 211 10.42 -15.27 17.33
C ALA A 211 11.39 -14.09 17.57
N THR A 212 10.87 -12.93 18.00
CA THR A 212 11.68 -11.75 18.30
C THR A 212 12.40 -11.94 19.64
N PRO A 213 13.73 -11.76 19.70
CA PRO A 213 14.49 -11.90 20.93
C PRO A 213 13.91 -11.02 22.04
N GLN A 214 13.55 -11.64 23.16
CA GLN A 214 13.03 -10.91 24.31
C GLN A 214 14.10 -9.98 24.85
N ARG A 215 13.73 -8.75 25.21
CA ARG A 215 14.63 -7.89 25.96
C ARG A 215 14.86 -8.49 27.33
N THR A 216 16.05 -8.99 27.57
CA THR A 216 16.57 -9.10 28.93
C THR A 216 16.37 -7.73 29.57
N LYS A 217 15.83 -7.67 30.80
CA LYS A 217 15.63 -6.42 31.56
C LYS A 217 16.97 -5.73 31.80
N CYS A 218 17.55 -5.17 30.76
CA CYS A 218 18.63 -4.22 30.85
C CYS A 218 17.95 -2.96 31.33
N LEU A 219 18.09 -2.67 32.62
CA LEU A 219 17.74 -1.36 33.16
C LEU A 219 18.52 -0.36 32.31
N VAL A 220 17.86 0.21 31.30
CA VAL A 220 18.42 1.32 30.56
C VAL A 220 18.56 2.40 31.60
N HIS A 221 19.77 2.57 32.13
CA HIS A 221 20.11 3.72 32.94
C HIS A 221 19.97 4.92 32.03
N VAL A 222 18.79 5.53 32.06
CA VAL A 222 18.56 6.80 31.40
C VAL A 222 19.34 7.80 32.23
N ASN A 223 20.61 8.00 31.84
CA ASN A 223 21.51 8.94 32.48
C ASN A 223 20.78 10.26 32.70
N GLU A 224 20.85 10.76 33.93
CA GLU A 224 20.21 12.03 34.29
C GLU A 224 20.62 13.13 33.29
N PRO A 225 19.68 14.01 32.92
CA PRO A 225 19.99 15.09 32.01
C PRO A 225 21.09 15.98 32.61
N VAL A 226 22.20 16.10 31.89
CA VAL A 226 23.38 16.89 32.30
C VAL A 226 23.07 18.39 32.41
N ARG A 227 21.98 18.84 31.77
CA ARG A 227 21.54 20.24 31.77
C ARG A 227 20.15 20.40 32.37
N THR A 228 19.88 21.60 32.86
CA THR A 228 18.53 21.97 33.28
C THR A 228 17.55 21.90 32.11
N PRO A 229 16.35 21.32 32.32
CA PRO A 229 15.30 21.30 31.30
C PRO A 229 14.92 22.71 30.84
N GLN A 230 14.67 22.89 29.55
CA GLN A 230 14.28 24.16 28.95
C GLN A 230 12.99 24.02 28.13
N SER A 231 12.23 25.10 28.03
CA SER A 231 11.01 25.18 27.20
C SER A 231 10.05 24.02 27.46
N LEU A 232 9.69 23.24 26.42
CA LEU A 232 8.76 22.11 26.49
C LEU A 232 9.17 21.05 27.54
N GLU A 233 10.47 20.88 27.78
CA GLU A 233 10.99 19.91 28.74
C GLU A 233 10.62 20.24 30.19
N ARG A 234 10.22 21.49 30.47
CA ARG A 234 9.79 21.94 31.81
C ARG A 234 8.34 21.58 32.11
N PHE A 235 7.56 21.20 31.11
CA PHE A 235 6.17 20.84 31.34
C PHE A 235 6.05 19.62 32.26
N PRO A 236 5.03 19.60 33.14
CA PRO A 236 4.64 18.40 33.88
C PRO A 236 4.35 17.24 32.92
N ASN A 237 4.52 16.01 33.39
CA ASN A 237 4.30 14.82 32.57
C ASN A 237 2.85 14.77 32.07
N GLU A 238 1.89 15.15 32.91
CA GLU A 238 0.46 15.17 32.58
C GLU A 238 0.14 16.12 31.41
N THR A 239 0.88 17.23 31.30
CA THR A 239 0.74 18.17 30.18
C THR A 239 1.33 17.58 28.90
N LEU A 240 2.48 16.90 29.00
CA LEU A 240 3.10 16.24 27.85
C LEU A 240 2.27 15.06 27.37
N ASP A 241 1.70 14.27 28.27
CA ASP A 241 0.79 13.17 27.94
C ASP A 241 -0.42 13.70 27.15
N ARG A 242 -1.05 14.78 27.64
CA ARG A 242 -2.15 15.43 26.92
C ARG A 242 -1.74 15.98 25.56
N ILE A 243 -0.52 16.52 25.42
CA ILE A 243 -0.02 16.97 24.12
C ILE A 243 0.14 15.77 23.19
N SER A 244 0.73 14.68 23.70
CA SER A 244 0.91 13.43 22.95
C SER A 244 -0.41 12.83 22.47
N ASP A 245 -1.51 12.96 23.21
CA ASP A 245 -2.84 12.50 22.79
C ASP A 245 -3.33 13.18 21.48
N PHE A 246 -2.81 14.35 21.14
CA PHE A 246 -3.16 15.08 19.89
C PHE A 246 -2.10 14.94 18.78
N LEU A 247 -1.00 14.22 19.02
CA LEU A 247 0.09 14.07 18.06
C LEU A 247 0.02 12.72 17.34
N PRO A 248 0.35 12.67 16.04
CA PRO A 248 0.53 11.38 15.36
C PRO A 248 1.76 10.65 15.94
N PRO A 249 1.80 9.30 15.88
CA PRO A 249 2.87 8.50 16.50
C PRO A 249 4.27 8.90 16.05
N CYS A 250 4.46 9.23 14.77
CA CYS A 250 5.73 9.70 14.24
C CYS A 250 6.21 10.99 14.91
N SER A 251 5.30 11.92 15.21
CA SER A 251 5.61 13.16 15.94
C SER A 251 5.98 12.87 17.39
N ILE A 252 5.32 11.91 18.05
CA ILE A 252 5.66 11.47 19.41
C ILE A 252 7.06 10.83 19.43
N ILE A 253 7.38 9.97 18.45
CA ILE A 253 8.71 9.36 18.30
C ILE A 253 9.77 10.45 18.10
N ASN A 254 9.49 11.45 17.26
CA ASN A 254 10.40 12.57 17.03
C ASN A 254 10.57 13.40 18.29
N LEU A 255 9.48 13.68 19.01
CA LEU A 255 9.49 14.40 20.28
C LEU A 255 10.39 13.70 21.31
N HIS A 256 10.22 12.38 21.48
CA HIS A 256 11.06 11.54 22.35
C HIS A 256 12.55 11.64 21.97
N LYS A 257 12.89 11.69 20.67
CA LYS A 257 14.26 11.77 20.18
C LYS A 257 14.91 13.15 20.33
N THR A 258 14.16 14.21 20.60
CA THR A 258 14.70 15.58 20.63
C THR A 258 15.62 15.85 21.83
N SER A 259 15.38 15.24 22.99
CA SER A 259 16.24 15.42 24.16
C SER A 259 16.13 14.29 25.18
N LYS A 260 17.14 14.15 26.05
CA LYS A 260 17.11 13.18 27.16
C LYS A 260 15.97 13.44 28.14
N ALA A 261 15.64 14.70 28.41
CA ALA A 261 14.55 15.06 29.32
C ALA A 261 13.19 14.66 28.73
N LEU A 262 12.97 14.89 27.43
CA LEU A 262 11.74 14.45 26.76
C LEU A 262 11.71 12.93 26.59
N ALA A 263 12.85 12.28 26.37
CA ALA A 263 12.92 10.82 26.33
C ALA A 263 12.47 10.16 27.65
N GLN A 264 12.75 10.82 28.79
CA GLN A 264 12.28 10.38 30.11
C GLN A 264 10.79 10.64 30.34
N LYS A 265 10.27 11.75 29.83
CA LYS A 265 8.88 12.19 30.07
C LYS A 265 7.86 11.66 29.06
N VAL A 266 8.30 11.32 27.85
CA VAL A 266 7.47 10.79 26.76
C VAL A 266 7.94 9.37 26.47
N PRO A 267 7.59 8.37 27.30
CA PRO A 267 8.13 7.03 27.16
C PRO A 267 7.59 6.33 25.91
N LEU A 268 8.50 5.75 25.10
CA LEU A 268 8.15 4.84 24.00
C LEU A 268 8.20 3.39 24.51
N ASP A 269 7.34 3.09 25.46
CA ASP A 269 7.23 1.76 26.08
C ASP A 269 6.45 0.76 25.20
N ASP A 270 6.34 -0.48 25.66
CA ASP A 270 5.60 -1.52 24.94
C ASP A 270 4.12 -1.17 24.74
N ARG A 271 3.54 -0.37 25.65
CA ARG A 271 2.16 0.11 25.52
C ARG A 271 2.03 1.05 24.34
N PHE A 272 2.95 2.01 24.17
CA PHE A 272 2.99 2.90 23.01
C PHE A 272 3.02 2.11 21.70
N TRP A 273 4.00 1.19 21.54
CA TRP A 273 4.15 0.42 20.30
C TRP A 273 2.96 -0.49 20.02
N ARG A 274 2.44 -1.18 21.03
CA ARG A 274 1.28 -2.08 20.89
C ARG A 274 0.00 -1.31 20.55
N MET A 275 -0.22 -0.16 21.19
CA MET A 275 -1.41 0.67 20.97
C MET A 275 -1.42 1.19 19.53
N HIS A 276 -0.31 1.74 19.06
CA HIS A 276 -0.24 2.34 17.73
C HIS A 276 -0.06 1.34 16.57
N LEU A 277 0.26 0.08 16.90
CA LEU A 277 0.11 -1.03 15.96
C LEU A 277 -1.38 -1.39 15.79
N ARG A 278 -2.10 -1.50 16.91
CA ARG A 278 -3.51 -1.92 16.94
C ARG A 278 -4.44 -0.94 16.24
N ASP A 279 -4.17 0.36 16.33
CA ASP A 279 -4.99 1.39 15.67
C ASP A 279 -4.52 1.71 14.23
N GLY A 280 -3.48 1.03 13.73
CA GLY A 280 -2.90 1.24 12.41
C GLY A 280 -2.17 2.57 12.23
N SER A 281 -2.10 3.44 13.24
CA SER A 281 -1.53 4.79 13.13
C SER A 281 -0.01 4.78 12.90
N LEU A 282 0.68 3.71 13.30
CA LEU A 282 2.12 3.56 13.10
C LEU A 282 2.49 2.74 11.86
N LEU A 283 1.68 1.73 11.52
CA LEU A 283 1.82 0.89 10.33
C LEU A 283 0.51 0.93 9.54
N PRO A 284 0.29 1.98 8.73
CA PRO A 284 -1.02 2.17 8.11
C PRO A 284 -1.38 1.11 7.07
N HIS A 285 -0.41 0.35 6.55
CA HIS A 285 -0.62 -0.81 5.68
C HIS A 285 -1.12 -2.06 6.45
N MET A 286 -1.29 -1.98 7.77
CA MET A 286 -1.83 -3.04 8.62
C MET A 286 -3.16 -2.61 9.25
N TRP A 287 -4.03 -1.97 8.46
CA TRP A 287 -5.26 -1.32 8.93
C TRP A 287 -6.33 -2.29 9.46
N ASP A 288 -6.27 -3.57 9.09
CA ASP A 288 -7.24 -4.63 9.34
C ASP A 288 -6.80 -5.61 10.44
N LEU A 289 -5.77 -5.25 11.20
CA LEU A 289 -5.23 -6.11 12.23
C LEU A 289 -6.22 -6.29 13.39
N ASP A 290 -6.73 -7.52 13.58
CA ASP A 290 -7.68 -7.78 14.67
C ASP A 290 -7.02 -7.59 16.04
N THR A 291 -7.41 -6.51 16.70
CA THR A 291 -6.90 -6.12 18.00
C THR A 291 -7.26 -7.14 19.10
N GLN A 292 -8.33 -7.91 18.95
CA GLN A 292 -8.75 -8.94 19.91
C GLN A 292 -7.83 -10.17 19.82
N GLU A 293 -7.45 -10.58 18.60
CA GLU A 293 -6.54 -11.70 18.38
C GLU A 293 -5.13 -11.43 18.92
N LEU A 294 -4.69 -10.15 18.91
CA LEU A 294 -3.42 -9.72 19.47
C LEU A 294 -3.36 -9.70 21.01
N ASP A 295 -4.41 -10.11 21.72
CA ASP A 295 -4.37 -10.13 23.18
C ASP A 295 -3.74 -11.42 23.75
N PRO A 296 -2.53 -11.35 24.35
CA PRO A 296 -1.89 -12.52 24.96
C PRO A 296 -2.71 -13.17 26.07
N SER A 297 -3.63 -12.43 26.68
CA SER A 297 -4.53 -12.97 27.71
C SER A 297 -5.51 -14.03 27.17
N ILE A 298 -5.79 -14.00 25.86
CA ILE A 298 -6.70 -14.91 25.16
C ILE A 298 -5.96 -16.13 24.60
N SER A 299 -4.67 -15.99 24.25
CA SER A 299 -3.95 -16.98 23.44
C SER A 299 -3.45 -18.24 24.18
N ASN A 300 -3.18 -18.21 25.50
CA ASN A 300 -3.04 -19.39 26.38
C ASN A 300 -2.43 -19.00 27.74
N LYS A 301 -2.93 -19.58 28.84
CA LYS A 301 -2.41 -19.36 30.22
C LYS A 301 -0.93 -19.76 30.43
N LYS A 302 -0.26 -20.38 29.45
CA LYS A 302 1.19 -20.67 29.49
C LYS A 302 2.08 -19.46 29.14
N PHE A 303 1.51 -18.35 28.66
CA PHE A 303 2.25 -17.16 28.24
C PHE A 303 2.37 -16.08 29.33
N ALA A 304 2.26 -16.43 30.62
CA ALA A 304 2.27 -15.51 31.76
C ALA A 304 3.55 -14.63 31.91
N ASN A 305 4.57 -14.81 31.08
CA ASN A 305 5.70 -13.88 30.95
C ASN A 305 5.40 -12.73 29.96
N ILE A 306 4.24 -12.08 30.14
CA ILE A 306 3.68 -11.03 29.26
C ILE A 306 4.55 -9.76 29.23
N GLY A 307 5.52 -9.61 30.15
CA GLY A 307 6.33 -8.39 30.30
C GLY A 307 7.69 -8.36 29.59
N LEU A 308 7.92 -9.19 28.56
CA LEU A 308 9.25 -9.30 27.91
C LEU A 308 9.21 -9.18 26.37
N TRP A 309 8.07 -8.81 25.80
CA TRP A 309 7.90 -8.76 24.35
C TRP A 309 8.45 -7.46 23.78
N ASP A 310 9.42 -7.53 22.87
CA ASP A 310 10.02 -6.34 22.24
C ASP A 310 9.17 -5.85 21.06
N TRP A 311 8.06 -5.19 21.38
CA TRP A 311 7.16 -4.61 20.38
C TRP A 311 7.87 -3.62 19.48
N LYS A 312 8.83 -2.85 20.00
CA LYS A 312 9.61 -1.92 19.18
C LYS A 312 10.36 -2.64 18.08
N SER A 313 11.03 -3.76 18.40
CA SER A 313 11.78 -4.54 17.41
C SER A 313 10.87 -5.19 16.36
N LEU A 314 9.68 -5.67 16.77
CA LEU A 314 8.64 -6.12 15.84
C LEU A 314 8.24 -5.01 14.86
N ILE A 315 7.91 -3.82 15.38
CA ILE A 315 7.51 -2.69 14.53
C ILE A 315 8.64 -2.28 13.61
N GLN A 316 9.88 -2.19 14.09
CA GLN A 316 11.02 -1.84 13.24
C GLN A 316 11.24 -2.83 12.10
N LEU A 317 10.90 -4.11 12.30
CA LEU A 317 10.93 -5.12 11.26
C LEU A 317 9.82 -4.89 10.22
N LEU A 318 8.59 -4.74 10.67
CA LEU A 318 7.41 -4.57 9.80
C LEU A 318 7.38 -3.20 9.09
N PHE A 319 7.95 -2.17 9.70
CA PHE A 319 8.00 -0.81 9.14
C PHE A 319 8.78 -0.74 7.82
N LYS A 320 9.71 -1.67 7.58
CA LYS A 320 10.56 -1.62 6.38
C LYS A 320 9.77 -1.77 5.09
N LYS A 321 8.55 -2.35 5.09
CA LYS A 321 7.65 -2.60 3.92
C LYS A 321 8.27 -3.37 2.75
N GLU A 322 9.59 -3.51 2.72
CA GLU A 322 10.39 -4.20 1.74
C GLU A 322 10.82 -5.54 2.32
N PHE A 323 10.11 -6.57 1.92
CA PHE A 323 10.45 -7.92 2.29
C PHE A 323 11.33 -8.53 1.20
N PRO A 324 12.60 -8.88 1.51
CA PRO A 324 13.50 -9.48 0.54
C PRO A 324 12.94 -10.81 0.05
N VAL A 325 13.30 -11.20 -1.18
CA VAL A 325 12.92 -12.51 -1.73
C VAL A 325 13.63 -13.65 -1.00
N SER A 326 14.76 -13.37 -0.32
CA SER A 326 15.50 -14.36 0.45
C SER A 326 16.09 -13.81 1.76
N GLY A 327 15.82 -14.53 2.86
CA GLY A 327 16.81 -14.95 3.85
C GLY A 327 17.50 -13.92 4.75
N LEU A 328 17.12 -12.64 4.74
CA LEU A 328 17.76 -11.67 5.66
C LEU A 328 17.25 -11.80 7.11
N ASP A 329 16.02 -12.30 7.30
CA ASP A 329 15.44 -12.48 8.63
C ASP A 329 14.43 -13.63 8.61
N SER A 330 14.72 -14.72 9.31
CA SER A 330 13.87 -15.93 9.27
C SER A 330 12.47 -15.72 9.84
N ARG A 331 12.24 -14.61 10.57
CA ARG A 331 10.92 -14.27 11.12
C ARG A 331 9.93 -13.88 10.03
N ILE A 332 10.42 -13.45 8.87
CA ILE A 332 9.59 -13.00 7.74
C ILE A 332 9.56 -14.02 6.59
N ASP A 333 10.07 -15.24 6.78
CA ASP A 333 10.05 -16.27 5.73
C ASP A 333 8.61 -16.74 5.40
N GLN A 334 7.68 -16.58 6.33
CA GLN A 334 6.28 -17.00 6.20
C GLN A 334 5.31 -15.81 6.12
N ILE A 335 5.69 -14.75 5.41
CA ILE A 335 4.77 -13.64 5.17
C ILE A 335 3.54 -14.15 4.41
N PRO A 336 2.31 -13.85 4.89
CA PRO A 336 1.10 -14.13 4.12
C PRO A 336 1.16 -13.49 2.73
N PRO A 337 0.91 -14.23 1.64
CA PRO A 337 1.08 -13.72 0.27
C PRO A 337 0.29 -12.44 0.00
N GLY A 338 -0.94 -12.34 0.51
CA GLY A 338 -1.76 -11.12 0.43
C GLY A 338 -1.13 -9.92 1.14
N PHE A 339 -0.55 -10.12 2.33
CA PHE A 339 0.15 -9.03 3.05
C PHE A 339 1.40 -8.58 2.30
N TRP A 340 2.14 -9.52 1.72
CA TRP A 340 3.28 -9.19 0.87
C TRP A 340 2.83 -8.34 -0.34
N ASN A 341 1.76 -8.74 -1.02
CA ASN A 341 1.21 -8.01 -2.17
C ASN A 341 0.75 -6.60 -1.77
N ARG A 342 0.09 -6.48 -0.62
CA ARG A 342 -0.33 -5.21 -0.04
C ARG A 342 0.84 -4.27 0.16
N CYS A 343 1.89 -4.72 0.85
CA CYS A 343 3.08 -3.91 1.11
C CYS A 343 3.77 -3.48 -0.18
N ARG A 344 3.82 -4.37 -1.19
CA ARG A 344 4.34 -4.05 -2.52
C ARG A 344 3.55 -2.94 -3.20
N ILE A 345 2.22 -3.07 -3.31
CA ILE A 345 1.35 -2.06 -3.92
C ILE A 345 1.43 -0.75 -3.13
N TRP A 346 1.38 -0.83 -1.81
CA TRP A 346 1.52 0.32 -0.92
C TRP A 346 2.81 1.09 -1.18
N ARG A 347 3.95 0.40 -1.29
CA ARG A 347 5.25 1.04 -1.61
C ARG A 347 5.22 1.71 -2.98
N ILE A 348 4.70 1.02 -4.00
CA ILE A 348 4.57 1.60 -5.34
C ILE A 348 3.78 2.91 -5.26
N VAL A 349 2.67 2.92 -4.52
CA VAL A 349 1.87 4.13 -4.36
C VAL A 349 2.58 5.20 -3.53
N GLU A 350 3.28 4.85 -2.45
CA GLU A 350 4.07 5.81 -1.66
C GLU A 350 5.15 6.51 -2.50
N GLU A 351 5.77 5.81 -3.46
CA GLU A 351 6.71 6.41 -4.41
C GLU A 351 6.04 7.49 -5.28
N ILE A 352 4.74 7.33 -5.58
CA ILE A 352 3.94 8.30 -6.36
C ILE A 352 3.71 9.57 -5.55
N TYR A 353 3.35 9.41 -4.28
CA TYR A 353 3.10 10.56 -3.41
C TYR A 353 4.40 11.22 -2.95
N SER A 354 5.52 10.50 -2.89
CA SER A 354 6.80 11.09 -2.46
C SER A 354 7.52 11.93 -3.52
N LYS A 355 7.08 11.85 -4.78
CA LYS A 355 7.58 12.65 -5.91
C LYS A 355 6.66 13.84 -6.17
#